data_AF-A0A1I3W7H0-F1
#
_entry.id   AF-A0A1I3W7H0-F1
#
_cell.length_a   1.000
_cell.length_b   1.000
_cell.length_c   1.000
_cell.angle_alpha   90.00
_cell.angle_beta   90.00
_cell.angle_gamma   90.00
#
_symmetry.space_group_name_H-M   'P 1'
#
loop_
_entity.id
_entity.type
_entity.pdbx_description
1 polymer ?
#
loop_
_entity_poly.entity_id
_entity_poly.type
_entity_poly.pdbx_seq_one_letter_code
_entity_poly.pdbx_strand_id
1 'polypeptide(L)'
;MPPERLEFTFAWETPNHEDGPGVETHVIVCLEELANGGTRMHFSQTGFLSEKSAMSHSTGWNGTFDRLAEFLLYKDRRSAAQAVAD
;
A
#
# COMPACT_ATOMS: atom_id res chain seq x y z
N MET A 1 -11.26 -12.46 -13.35
CA MET A 1 -11.30 -11.21 -12.59
C MET A 1 -9.87 -10.74 -12.45
N PRO A 2 -9.48 -9.61 -13.05
CA PRO A 2 -8.24 -8.95 -12.66
C PRO A 2 -8.34 -8.62 -11.16
N PRO A 3 -7.24 -8.60 -10.39
CA PRO A 3 -7.29 -8.21 -8.98
C PRO A 3 -7.47 -6.69 -8.88
N GLU A 4 -8.70 -6.23 -9.12
CA GLU A 4 -9.08 -4.81 -9.07
C GLU A 4 -9.24 -4.30 -7.63
N ARG A 5 -9.41 -5.21 -6.66
CA ARG A 5 -9.68 -4.87 -5.26
C ARG A 5 -9.10 -5.89 -4.27
N LEU A 6 -8.45 -5.40 -3.22
CA LEU A 6 -8.05 -6.15 -2.04
C LEU A 6 -8.73 -5.53 -0.82
N GLU A 7 -9.33 -6.35 0.03
CA GLU A 7 -10.04 -5.92 1.24
C GLU A 7 -9.72 -6.88 2.38
N PHE A 8 -9.27 -6.35 3.51
CA PHE A 8 -8.88 -7.14 4.67
C PHE A 8 -8.94 -6.31 5.96
N THR A 9 -8.94 -6.99 7.10
CA THR A 9 -8.77 -6.35 8.40
C THR A 9 -7.33 -6.45 8.89
N PHE A 10 -6.91 -5.50 9.74
CA PHE A 10 -5.56 -5.43 10.29
C PHE A 10 -5.60 -4.97 11.76
N ALA A 11 -4.83 -5.64 12.62
CA ALA A 11 -4.57 -5.20 13.99
C ALA A 11 -3.10 -5.47 14.35
N TRP A 12 -2.47 -4.56 15.09
CA TRP A 12 -1.14 -4.81 15.65
C TRP A 12 -1.22 -5.85 16.78
N GLU A 13 -0.34 -6.84 16.75
CA GLU A 13 -0.30 -7.92 17.75
C GLU A 13 0.27 -7.47 19.11
N THR A 14 1.08 -6.41 19.13
CA THR A 14 1.79 -5.98 20.34
C THR A 14 0.98 -4.98 21.17
N PRO A 15 1.00 -5.07 22.52
CA PRO A 15 0.22 -4.18 23.39
C PRO A 15 0.83 -2.78 23.53
N ASN A 16 2.05 -2.56 23.04
CA ASN A 16 2.76 -1.28 23.13
C ASN A 16 2.64 -0.49 21.82
N HIS A 17 1.39 -0.16 21.45
CA HIS A 17 1.10 0.81 20.39
C HIS A 17 0.79 2.17 21.01
N GLU A 18 0.80 3.24 20.20
CA GLU A 18 0.58 4.61 20.68
C GLU A 18 -0.79 4.85 21.32
N ASP A 19 -1.74 3.95 21.08
CA ASP A 19 -3.10 3.95 21.64
C ASP A 19 -3.37 2.73 22.57
N GLY A 20 -2.31 2.02 23.01
CA GLY A 20 -2.44 0.79 23.81
C GLY A 20 -2.47 -0.47 22.95
N PRO A 21 -3.32 -1.48 23.24
CA PRO A 21 -3.47 -2.65 22.37
C PRO A 21 -3.94 -2.26 20.96
N GLY A 22 -3.44 -2.98 19.94
CA GLY A 22 -3.91 -2.80 18.57
C GLY A 22 -5.42 -3.07 18.45
N VAL A 23 -6.13 -2.18 17.76
CA VAL A 23 -7.53 -2.39 17.37
C VAL A 23 -7.61 -2.92 15.95
N GLU A 24 -8.69 -3.64 15.66
CA GLU A 24 -9.00 -4.02 14.28
C GLU A 24 -9.35 -2.77 13.46
N THR A 25 -8.64 -2.62 12.35
CA THR A 25 -8.85 -1.60 11.32
C THR A 25 -9.20 -2.29 10.01
N HIS A 26 -9.82 -1.56 9.09
CA HIS A 26 -10.25 -2.09 7.80
C HIS A 26 -9.46 -1.45 6.67
N VAL A 27 -8.85 -2.26 5.81
CA VAL A 27 -8.00 -1.83 4.69
C VAL A 27 -8.68 -2.19 3.37
N ILE A 28 -8.76 -1.22 2.46
CA ILE A 28 -9.22 -1.39 1.09
C ILE A 28 -8.16 -0.82 0.15
N VAL A 29 -7.77 -1.63 -0.84
CA VAL A 29 -6.94 -1.24 -1.98
C VAL A 29 -7.74 -1.45 -3.25
N CYS A 30 -7.98 -0.40 -4.02
CA CYS A 30 -8.58 -0.50 -5.35
C CYS A 30 -7.55 -0.08 -6.41
N LEU A 31 -7.46 -0.84 -7.50
CA LEU A 31 -6.56 -0.59 -8.61
C LEU A 31 -7.37 -0.24 -9.86
N GLU A 32 -7.11 0.93 -10.41
CA GLU A 32 -7.73 1.45 -11.64
C GLU A 32 -6.65 1.50 -12.75
N GLU A 33 -6.95 0.90 -13.91
CA GLU A 33 -6.13 1.08 -15.10
C GLU A 33 -6.35 2.48 -15.69
N LEU A 34 -5.26 3.19 -15.97
CA LEU A 34 -5.29 4.52 -16.57
C LEU A 34 -5.11 4.40 -18.08
N ALA A 35 -5.73 5.32 -18.82
CA ALA A 35 -5.66 5.35 -20.29
C ALA A 35 -4.23 5.47 -20.86
N ASN A 36 -3.25 5.90 -20.05
CA ASN A 36 -1.84 5.97 -20.43
C ASN A 36 -1.06 4.67 -20.15
N GLY A 37 -1.75 3.58 -19.80
CA GLY A 37 -1.13 2.30 -19.44
C GLY A 37 -0.57 2.25 -18.00
N GLY A 38 -0.79 3.30 -17.20
CA GLY A 38 -0.45 3.32 -15.79
C GLY A 38 -1.52 2.68 -14.90
N THR A 39 -1.24 2.57 -13.61
CA THR A 39 -2.21 2.13 -12.60
C THR A 39 -2.37 3.22 -11.54
N ARG A 40 -3.61 3.58 -11.21
CA ARG A 40 -3.93 4.37 -10.03
C ARG A 40 -4.34 3.44 -8.89
N MET A 41 -3.70 3.61 -7.75
CA MET A 41 -4.09 2.93 -6.51
C MET A 41 -4.90 3.89 -5.64
N HIS A 42 -6.10 3.46 -5.25
CA HIS A 42 -6.86 4.06 -4.17
C HIS A 42 -6.67 3.22 -2.92
N PHE A 43 -6.08 3.81 -1.89
CA PHE A 43 -5.85 3.15 -0.61
C PHE A 43 -6.67 3.84 0.49
N SER A 44 -7.37 3.06 1.30
CA SER A 44 -8.03 3.55 2.52
C SER A 44 -7.83 2.57 3.66
N GLN A 45 -7.47 3.09 4.83
CA GLN A 45 -7.53 2.36 6.10
C GLN A 45 -8.39 3.15 7.08
N THR A 46 -9.37 2.49 7.71
CA THR A 46 -10.32 3.11 8.65
C THR A 46 -10.43 2.31 9.95
N GLY A 47 -11.06 2.89 10.97
CA GLY A 47 -11.24 2.24 12.29
C GLY A 47 -10.19 2.62 13.34
N PHE A 48 -9.36 3.64 13.08
CA PHE A 48 -8.38 4.13 14.05
C PHE A 48 -9.04 4.71 15.31
N LEU A 49 -8.43 4.47 16.48
CA LEU A 49 -8.86 5.04 17.76
C LEU A 49 -8.53 6.53 17.89
N SER A 50 -7.47 6.99 17.24
CA SER A 50 -6.99 8.36 17.36
C SER A 50 -6.48 8.92 16.03
N GLU A 51 -6.49 10.25 15.94
CA GLU A 51 -5.84 10.98 14.85
C GLU A 51 -4.33 10.71 14.80
N LYS A 52 -3.69 10.55 15.97
CA LYS A 52 -2.28 10.21 16.07
C LYS A 52 -1.99 8.86 15.38
N SER A 53 -2.82 7.84 15.64
CA SER A 53 -2.71 6.56 14.96
C SER A 53 -2.95 6.64 13.46
N ALA A 54 -3.93 7.43 13.03
CA ALA A 54 -4.17 7.66 11.61
C ALA A 54 -2.96 8.33 10.93
N MET A 55 -2.33 9.31 11.56
CA MET A 55 -1.13 9.98 11.04
C MET A 55 0.08 9.04 10.98
N SER A 56 0.33 8.29 12.04
CA SER A 56 1.43 7.31 12.10
C SER A 56 1.31 6.26 10.99
N HIS A 57 0.11 5.71 10.79
CA HIS A 57 -0.16 4.77 9.70
C HIS A 57 -0.03 5.43 8.33
N SER A 58 -0.50 6.67 8.17
CA SER A 58 -0.31 7.43 6.93
C SER A 58 1.17 7.57 6.57
N THR A 59 2.03 7.91 7.54
CA THR A 59 3.48 7.95 7.32
C THR A 59 4.05 6.57 6.93
N GLY A 60 3.67 5.51 7.65
CA GLY A 60 4.13 4.14 7.36
C GLY A 60 3.73 3.65 5.97
N TRP A 61 2.48 3.88 5.57
CA TRP A 61 1.98 3.49 4.24
C TRP A 61 2.64 4.28 3.12
N ASN A 62 2.78 5.60 3.25
CA ASN A 62 3.45 6.41 2.23
C ASN A 62 4.89 5.92 2.00
N GLY A 63 5.65 5.66 3.07
CA GLY A 63 6.99 5.07 2.91
C GLY A 63 6.98 3.66 2.31
N THR A 64 5.91 2.88 2.48
CA THR A 64 5.76 1.58 1.81
C THR A 64 5.47 1.75 0.32
N PHE A 65 4.64 2.73 -0.05
CA PHE A 65 4.34 3.04 -1.45
C PHE A 65 5.53 3.64 -2.20
N ASP A 66 6.35 4.46 -1.55
CA ASP A 66 7.60 4.96 -2.12
C ASP A 66 8.53 3.79 -2.51
N ARG A 67 8.71 2.82 -1.60
CA ARG A 67 9.52 1.61 -1.87
C ARG A 67 8.92 0.74 -2.96
N LEU A 68 7.58 0.62 -3.01
CA LEU A 68 6.90 -0.10 -4.09
C LEU A 68 7.15 0.57 -5.45
N ALA A 69 7.05 1.90 -5.52
CA ALA A 69 7.33 2.66 -6.73
C ALA A 69 8.78 2.47 -7.20
N GLU A 70 9.75 2.55 -6.28
CA GLU A 70 11.17 2.27 -6.57
C GLU A 70 11.38 0.84 -7.11
N PHE A 71 10.73 -0.14 -6.49
CA PHE A 71 10.81 -1.53 -6.92
C PHE A 71 10.25 -1.74 -8.34
N LEU A 72 9.11 -1.13 -8.66
CA LEU A 72 8.51 -1.21 -10.00
C LEU A 72 9.41 -0.56 -11.05
N LEU A 73 9.95 0.63 -10.78
CA LEU A 73 10.92 1.30 -11.66
C LEU A 73 12.19 0.46 -11.88
N TYR A 74 12.67 -0.22 -10.84
CA TYR A 74 13.80 -1.13 -10.96
C TYR A 74 13.45 -2.35 -11.85
N LYS A 75 12.27 -2.96 -11.65
CA LYS A 75 11.80 -4.10 -12.44
C LYS A 75 11.63 -3.75 -13.91
N ASP A 76 11.08 -2.58 -14.22
CA ASP A 76 10.90 -2.10 -15.59
C ASP A 76 12.24 -1.91 -16.31
N ARG A 77 13.19 -1.25 -15.65
CA ARG A 77 14.56 -1.07 -16.17
C ARG A 77 15.26 -2.40 -16.45
N ARG A 78 15.11 -3.38 -15.55
CA ARG A 78 15.66 -4.73 -15.77
C ARG A 78 15.00 -5.43 -16.95
N SER A 79 13.69 -5.28 -17.11
CA SER A 79 12.93 -5.91 -18.19
C SER A 79 13.34 -5.33 -19.55
N ALA A 80 13.53 -4.00 -19.63
CA ALA A 80 14.05 -3.33 -20.82
C ALA A 80 15.48 -3.78 -21.16
N ALA A 81 16.36 -3.90 -20.16
CA ALA A 81 17.74 -4.34 -20.38
C ALA A 81 17.82 -5.77 -20.95
N GLN A 82 16.96 -6.69 -20.49
CA GLN A 82 16.90 -8.05 -21.02
C GLN A 82 16.41 -8.07 -22.47
N ALA A 83 15.39 -7.27 -22.80
CA ALA A 83 14.83 -7.22 -24.16
C ALA A 83 15.78 -6.65 -25.23
N VAL A 84 16.81 -5.90 -24.83
CA VAL A 84 17.86 -5.38 -25.75
C VAL A 84 18.99 -6.39 -25.96
N ALA A 85 19.11 -7.39 -25.08
CA ALA A 85 20.15 -8.41 -25.16
C ALA A 85 19.76 -9.63 -26.02
N ASP A 86 18.48 -9.77 -26.37
CA ASP A 86 17.90 -10.83 -27.20
C ASP A 86 17.70 -10.37 -28.66
#